data_AF-A0A812IYD8-F1
#
_entry.id   AF-A0A812IYD8-F1
#
_cell.length_a   1.000
_cell.length_b   1.000
_cell.length_c   1.000
_cell.angle_alpha   90.00
_cell.angle_beta   90.00
_cell.angle_gamma   90.00
#
_symmetry.space_group_name_H-M   'P 1'
#
loop_
_entity.id
_entity.type
_entity.pdbx_description
1 polymer ?
#
loop_
_entity_poly.entity_id
_entity_poly.type
_entity_poly.pdbx_seq_one_letter_code
_entity_poly.pdbx_strand_id
1 'polypeptide(L)'
;SNGADFPPQVPKLHRWIDETSGTDIVVAYHPYGYGGYGLKDCAEAPNGVALCTEFRTDNTGPPANISEVQGILGKVSQEYPGAQVIASTFDAFFADVQSVRQQLPVVSMEVADTWVYGNPSDPLKMAQYRAIQRAWVRCRARGEPRCADSDPAVQNMTFFLMKIAEHTWGTPGISGWGKGDDYNTTLFHKDIANETFTRAATSWMEQRIFNELAARALEEGPAVTSPHPLAKEVREELRAVEEVPTPIIPSSLVEVAPTTRLRARSGAQLQLGQDGSITTLNLPCCGLWASAESPLGAYAYQTFNDTEWKPFTYAYINDHAMQNGFCKPGSNNFSESAIWRPTLEHLWISGKADSFDYAVAELSMPRKASESY
;
A
#
# COMPACT_ATOMS: atom_id res chain seq x y z
N SER A 1 6.19 12.05 -9.18
CA SER A 1 5.03 12.56 -8.42
C SER A 1 3.94 12.95 -9.42
N ASN A 2 2.71 13.16 -8.98
CA ASN A 2 1.72 13.78 -9.87
C ASN A 2 1.95 15.30 -9.89
N GLY A 3 1.26 16.03 -10.76
CA GLY A 3 1.41 17.49 -10.78
C GLY A 3 0.91 18.20 -9.51
N ALA A 4 0.26 17.48 -8.58
CA ALA A 4 -0.39 18.07 -7.42
C ALA A 4 0.51 18.08 -6.16
N ASP A 5 1.44 17.14 -6.03
CA ASP A 5 2.29 16.97 -4.85
C ASP A 5 3.75 17.42 -5.08
N PHE A 6 4.43 17.76 -3.99
CA PHE A 6 5.87 18.02 -4.03
C PHE A 6 6.62 16.71 -4.34
N PRO A 7 7.56 16.72 -5.31
CA PRO A 7 8.37 15.55 -5.56
C PRO A 7 9.29 15.24 -4.38
N PRO A 8 9.74 13.97 -4.23
CA PRO A 8 10.83 13.63 -3.33
C PRO A 8 12.06 14.51 -3.58
N GLN A 9 12.71 14.94 -2.50
CA GLN A 9 13.83 15.87 -2.54
C GLN A 9 15.15 15.17 -2.91
N VAL A 10 15.20 14.61 -4.12
CA VAL A 10 16.38 13.97 -4.70
C VAL A 10 16.89 14.74 -5.92
N PRO A 11 18.19 14.66 -6.26
CA PRO A 11 18.70 15.26 -7.48
C PRO A 11 18.02 14.67 -8.73
N LYS A 12 17.77 15.47 -9.77
CA LYS A 12 17.13 14.99 -11.01
C LYS A 12 17.92 13.88 -11.71
N LEU A 13 19.23 13.85 -11.54
CA LEU A 13 20.10 12.80 -12.04
C LEU A 13 21.02 12.36 -10.90
N HIS A 14 20.90 11.10 -10.49
CA HIS A 14 21.68 10.55 -9.37
C HIS A 14 21.94 9.05 -9.56
N ARG A 15 22.84 8.52 -8.74
CA ARG A 15 23.02 7.09 -8.54
C ARG A 15 22.23 6.65 -7.32
N TRP A 16 21.34 5.67 -7.49
CA TRP A 16 20.68 5.02 -6.37
C TRP A 16 21.42 3.73 -6.05
N ILE A 17 22.05 3.68 -4.87
CA ILE A 17 22.88 2.56 -4.43
C ILE A 17 22.14 1.72 -3.38
N ASP A 18 22.20 0.40 -3.55
CA ASP A 18 21.94 -0.54 -2.47
C ASP A 18 23.24 -0.76 -1.70
N GLU A 19 23.31 -0.23 -0.49
CA GLU A 19 24.47 -0.36 0.39
C GLU A 19 24.76 -1.81 0.79
N THR A 20 23.76 -2.71 0.74
CA THR A 20 23.92 -4.11 1.13
C THR A 20 24.67 -4.91 0.07
N SER A 21 24.29 -4.77 -1.20
CA SER A 21 24.94 -5.47 -2.32
C SER A 21 26.09 -4.66 -2.95
N GLY A 22 26.15 -3.36 -2.71
CA GLY A 22 27.07 -2.43 -3.37
C GLY A 22 26.72 -2.17 -4.84
N THR A 23 25.54 -2.61 -5.30
CA THR A 23 25.06 -2.36 -6.67
C THR A 23 24.34 -1.03 -6.74
N ASP A 24 24.36 -0.38 -7.92
CA ASP A 24 23.67 0.88 -8.12
C ASP A 24 23.07 1.01 -9.53
N ILE A 25 22.07 1.88 -9.65
CA ILE A 25 21.45 2.28 -10.91
C ILE A 25 21.55 3.79 -11.08
N VAL A 26 21.60 4.27 -12.32
CA VAL A 26 21.46 5.71 -12.61
C VAL A 26 19.97 6.01 -12.76
N VAL A 27 19.48 6.98 -12.01
CA VAL A 27 18.09 7.42 -12.00
C VAL A 27 18.00 8.81 -12.59
N ALA A 28 17.15 8.97 -13.61
CA ALA A 28 16.67 10.27 -14.06
C ALA A 28 15.26 10.47 -13.49
N TYR A 29 15.06 11.57 -12.77
CA TYR A 29 13.82 11.89 -12.07
C TYR A 29 13.20 13.16 -12.64
N HIS A 30 11.92 13.09 -13.00
CA HIS A 30 11.14 14.23 -13.47
C HIS A 30 10.33 14.82 -12.29
N PRO A 31 10.69 16.01 -11.81
CA PRO A 31 9.94 16.66 -10.72
C PRO A 31 8.60 17.22 -11.22
N TYR A 32 7.64 17.42 -10.31
CA TYR A 32 6.37 18.15 -10.54
C TYR A 32 5.40 17.57 -11.59
N GLY A 33 5.46 16.25 -11.81
CA GLY A 33 4.58 15.56 -12.76
C GLY A 33 5.22 15.38 -14.14
N TYR A 34 4.72 14.40 -14.90
CA TYR A 34 5.23 14.06 -16.24
C TYR A 34 4.37 14.62 -17.38
N GLY A 35 3.23 15.24 -17.06
CA GLY A 35 2.29 15.77 -18.04
C GLY A 35 2.70 17.16 -18.52
N GLY A 36 3.38 17.22 -19.66
CA GLY A 36 3.89 18.45 -20.26
C GLY A 36 5.41 18.62 -20.14
N TYR A 37 5.88 19.78 -20.56
CA TYR A 37 7.23 20.29 -20.32
C TYR A 37 7.14 21.57 -19.48
N GLY A 38 7.67 21.52 -18.27
CA GLY A 38 7.91 22.67 -17.41
C GLY A 38 9.34 23.20 -17.55
N LEU A 39 9.52 24.47 -17.17
CA LEU A 39 10.84 25.09 -17.14
C LEU A 39 11.69 24.45 -16.04
N LYS A 40 12.94 24.13 -16.36
CA LYS A 40 13.92 23.46 -15.49
C LYS A 40 13.55 22.01 -15.14
N ASP A 41 12.83 21.32 -16.01
CA ASP A 41 12.46 19.91 -15.80
C ASP A 41 13.49 18.91 -16.32
N CYS A 42 14.39 19.34 -17.20
CA CYS A 42 15.39 18.43 -17.77
C CYS A 42 16.36 17.91 -16.70
N ALA A 43 16.82 16.67 -16.85
CA ALA A 43 17.87 16.08 -16.04
C ALA A 43 19.23 16.29 -16.71
N GLU A 44 20.01 17.23 -16.19
CA GLU A 44 21.29 17.64 -16.76
C GLU A 44 22.48 16.79 -16.23
N ALA A 45 23.35 16.36 -17.13
CA ALA A 45 24.54 15.56 -16.80
C ALA A 45 25.83 16.39 -16.89
N PRO A 46 26.90 16.03 -16.13
CA PRO A 46 28.15 16.79 -16.10
C PRO A 46 28.90 16.93 -17.44
N ASN A 47 28.67 16.02 -18.40
CA ASN A 47 29.24 16.08 -19.75
C ASN A 47 28.45 16.98 -20.72
N GLY A 48 27.43 17.71 -20.24
CA GLY A 48 26.67 18.67 -21.05
C GLY A 48 25.52 18.06 -21.85
N VAL A 49 25.20 16.77 -21.65
CA VAL A 49 23.94 16.19 -22.16
C VAL A 49 22.83 16.39 -21.14
N ALA A 50 21.59 16.52 -21.60
CA ALA A 50 20.42 16.64 -20.74
C ALA A 50 19.25 15.82 -21.30
N LEU A 51 18.48 15.20 -20.42
CA LEU A 51 17.23 14.52 -20.77
C LEU A 51 16.05 15.44 -20.44
N CYS A 52 15.35 15.91 -21.47
CA CYS A 52 14.10 16.63 -21.34
C CYS A 52 12.97 15.71 -21.81
N THR A 53 12.02 15.43 -20.94
CA THR A 53 10.86 14.59 -21.25
C THR A 53 9.62 15.44 -21.47
N GLU A 54 8.76 15.00 -22.38
CA GLU A 54 7.40 15.49 -22.52
C GLU A 54 6.50 14.26 -22.70
N PHE A 55 5.54 14.09 -21.79
CA PHE A 55 4.42 13.21 -22.00
C PHE A 55 3.14 14.03 -21.96
N ARG A 56 2.15 13.67 -22.78
CA ARG A 56 0.81 14.20 -22.52
C ARG A 56 0.27 13.52 -21.25
N THR A 57 -0.59 14.22 -20.52
CA THR A 57 -1.22 13.74 -19.28
C THR A 57 -1.90 12.38 -19.44
N ASP A 58 -2.18 11.72 -18.33
CA ASP A 58 -2.84 10.41 -18.28
C ASP A 58 -3.98 10.20 -19.25
N ASN A 59 -3.96 9.06 -19.92
CA ASN A 59 -5.01 8.59 -20.83
C ASN A 59 -5.28 9.53 -22.03
N THR A 60 -4.38 10.47 -22.35
CA THR A 60 -4.58 11.40 -23.47
C THR A 60 -3.90 10.98 -24.77
N GLY A 61 -3.05 9.94 -24.73
CA GLY A 61 -2.34 9.39 -25.89
C GLY A 61 -1.10 10.19 -26.31
N PRO A 62 -0.52 9.92 -27.50
CA PRO A 62 0.67 10.62 -27.98
C PRO A 62 0.39 12.09 -28.36
N PRO A 63 1.43 12.91 -28.66
CA PRO A 63 1.27 14.23 -29.27
C PRO A 63 0.24 14.23 -30.39
N ALA A 64 -0.69 15.18 -30.35
CA ALA A 64 -1.83 15.23 -31.26
C ALA A 64 -1.41 15.55 -32.69
N ASN A 65 -0.32 16.29 -32.88
CA ASN A 65 0.21 16.66 -34.19
C ASN A 65 1.67 17.14 -34.13
N ILE A 66 2.26 17.38 -35.29
CA ILE A 66 3.65 17.83 -35.44
C ILE A 66 3.88 19.23 -34.83
N SER A 67 2.89 20.12 -34.89
CA SER A 67 3.00 21.48 -34.35
C SER A 67 3.21 21.47 -32.83
N GLU A 68 2.55 20.53 -32.12
CA GLU A 68 2.76 20.31 -30.69
C GLU A 68 4.22 19.93 -30.41
N VAL A 69 4.76 18.95 -31.13
CA VAL A 69 6.17 18.51 -31.02
C VAL A 69 7.14 19.65 -31.31
N GLN A 70 6.91 20.42 -32.38
CA GLN A 70 7.74 21.57 -32.72
C GLN A 70 7.70 22.66 -31.66
N GLY A 71 6.52 22.90 -31.08
CA GLY A 71 6.34 23.83 -29.97
C GLY A 71 7.17 23.43 -28.75
N ILE A 72 7.17 22.15 -28.39
CA ILE A 72 7.96 21.61 -27.27
C ILE A 72 9.45 21.77 -27.53
N LEU A 73 9.94 21.33 -28.71
CA LEU A 73 11.36 21.50 -29.09
C LEU A 73 11.78 22.98 -29.10
N GLY A 74 10.87 23.87 -29.51
CA GLY A 74 11.05 25.31 -29.45
C GLY A 74 11.22 25.84 -28.02
N LYS A 75 10.39 25.38 -27.07
CA LYS A 75 10.52 25.73 -25.64
C LYS A 75 11.85 25.27 -25.06
N VAL A 76 12.25 24.01 -25.32
CA VAL A 76 13.56 23.48 -24.88
C VAL A 76 14.71 24.30 -25.47
N SER A 77 14.63 24.65 -26.76
CA SER A 77 15.66 25.44 -27.44
C SER A 77 15.78 26.86 -26.85
N GLN A 78 14.68 27.44 -26.37
CA GLN A 78 14.70 28.75 -25.71
C GLN A 78 15.34 28.67 -24.31
N GLU A 79 15.13 27.57 -23.59
CA GLU A 79 15.69 27.36 -22.26
C GLU A 79 17.20 27.05 -22.30
N TYR A 80 17.66 26.32 -23.32
CA TYR A 80 19.05 25.93 -23.51
C TYR A 80 19.66 26.59 -24.76
N PRO A 81 19.91 27.93 -24.73
CA PRO A 81 20.48 28.63 -25.87
C PRO A 81 21.89 28.10 -26.18
N GLY A 82 22.06 27.53 -27.38
CA GLY A 82 23.32 26.94 -27.83
C GLY A 82 23.40 25.42 -27.71
N ALA A 83 22.41 24.77 -27.09
CA ALA A 83 22.30 23.31 -27.12
C ALA A 83 21.75 22.82 -28.46
N GLN A 84 22.18 21.63 -28.87
CA GLN A 84 21.55 20.91 -29.98
C GLN A 84 20.34 20.14 -29.46
N VAL A 85 19.14 20.63 -29.73
CA VAL A 85 17.89 19.97 -29.32
C VAL A 85 17.48 18.93 -30.36
N ILE A 86 17.41 17.67 -29.96
CA ILE A 86 17.05 16.53 -30.81
C ILE A 86 16.02 15.63 -30.14
N ALA A 87 15.25 14.89 -30.93
CA ALA A 87 14.51 13.73 -30.45
C ALA A 87 15.47 12.53 -30.31
N SER A 88 15.36 11.79 -29.22
CA SER A 88 16.25 10.65 -28.91
C SER A 88 15.52 9.59 -28.08
N THR A 89 16.26 8.61 -27.54
CA THR A 89 15.74 7.56 -26.65
C THR A 89 16.37 7.65 -25.27
N PHE A 90 15.73 7.02 -24.27
CA PHE A 90 16.32 6.88 -22.94
C PHE A 90 17.63 6.09 -22.99
N ASP A 91 17.72 5.04 -23.81
CA ASP A 91 18.94 4.25 -23.98
C ASP A 91 20.12 5.09 -24.45
N ALA A 92 19.91 5.98 -25.43
CA ALA A 92 20.96 6.86 -25.94
C ALA A 92 21.44 7.83 -24.86
N PHE A 93 20.51 8.44 -24.11
CA PHE A 93 20.88 9.32 -22.99
C PHE A 93 21.68 8.58 -21.91
N PHE A 94 21.23 7.41 -21.45
CA PHE A 94 21.94 6.66 -20.42
C PHE A 94 23.28 6.10 -20.89
N ALA A 95 23.43 5.82 -22.19
CA ALA A 95 24.73 5.48 -22.78
C ALA A 95 25.73 6.65 -22.69
N ASP A 96 25.30 7.88 -22.97
CA ASP A 96 26.15 9.08 -22.84
C ASP A 96 26.51 9.38 -21.38
N VAL A 97 25.53 9.24 -20.48
CA VAL A 97 25.70 9.49 -19.03
C VAL A 97 26.68 8.50 -18.38
N GLN A 98 26.83 7.29 -18.93
CA GLN A 98 27.72 6.28 -18.32
C GLN A 98 29.15 6.77 -18.13
N SER A 99 29.68 7.54 -19.09
CA SER A 99 31.03 8.11 -19.02
C SER A 99 31.26 9.03 -17.81
N VAL A 100 30.19 9.65 -17.29
CA VAL A 100 30.22 10.58 -16.16
C VAL A 100 29.47 10.06 -14.94
N ARG A 101 29.06 8.78 -14.93
CA ARG A 101 28.28 8.17 -13.85
C ARG A 101 28.89 8.43 -12.46
N GLN A 102 30.21 8.29 -12.32
CA GLN A 102 30.90 8.46 -11.03
C GLN A 102 30.88 9.91 -10.49
N GLN A 103 30.49 10.89 -11.31
CA GLN A 103 30.36 12.30 -10.91
C GLN A 103 28.96 12.62 -10.39
N LEU A 104 27.99 11.70 -10.57
CA LEU A 104 26.62 11.92 -10.14
C LEU A 104 26.49 11.83 -8.61
N PRO A 105 25.59 12.62 -8.00
CA PRO A 105 25.23 12.46 -6.59
C PRO A 105 24.76 11.04 -6.26
N VAL A 106 24.93 10.63 -5.01
CA VAL A 106 24.50 9.32 -4.52
C VAL A 106 23.32 9.48 -3.58
N VAL A 107 22.29 8.66 -3.81
CA VAL A 107 21.16 8.43 -2.91
C VAL A 107 21.24 6.97 -2.47
N SER A 108 21.15 6.70 -1.17
CA SER A 108 21.14 5.33 -0.64
C SER A 108 19.88 4.99 0.16
N MET A 109 19.10 6.00 0.52
CA MET A 109 17.83 5.81 1.22
C MET A 109 16.70 5.46 0.25
N GLU A 110 15.65 4.85 0.79
CA GLU A 110 14.38 4.68 0.10
C GLU A 110 13.77 6.04 -0.26
N VAL A 111 13.30 6.18 -1.50
CA VAL A 111 12.61 7.38 -1.99
C VAL A 111 11.09 7.14 -1.89
N ALA A 112 10.61 6.87 -0.67
CA ALA A 112 9.21 6.59 -0.40
C ALA A 112 8.37 7.88 -0.47
N ASP A 113 7.16 7.77 -1.02
CA ASP A 113 6.21 8.86 -1.12
C ASP A 113 4.84 8.39 -0.61
N THR A 114 4.17 9.26 0.15
CA THR A 114 2.81 9.04 0.65
C THR A 114 1.74 9.21 -0.42
N TRP A 115 2.11 9.54 -1.66
CA TRP A 115 1.16 9.84 -2.73
C TRP A 115 0.21 8.67 -3.04
N VAL A 116 0.77 7.47 -3.17
CA VAL A 116 0.07 6.29 -3.67
C VAL A 116 -0.24 5.32 -2.52
N TYR A 117 -1.35 5.57 -1.83
CA TYR A 117 -1.91 4.61 -0.86
C TYR A 117 -2.63 3.42 -1.53
N GLY A 118 -2.51 3.26 -2.85
CA GLY A 118 -3.26 2.29 -3.68
C GLY A 118 -3.23 0.87 -3.12
N ASN A 119 -2.05 0.24 -3.08
CA ASN A 119 -1.96 -1.17 -2.67
C ASN A 119 -2.48 -1.48 -1.26
N PRO A 120 -2.20 -0.64 -0.25
CA PRO A 120 -2.79 -0.79 1.09
C PRO A 120 -4.31 -0.59 1.17
N SER A 121 -4.93 0.10 0.20
CA SER A 121 -6.36 0.45 0.26
C SER A 121 -7.32 -0.73 0.04
N ASP A 122 -6.83 -1.86 -0.49
CA ASP A 122 -7.58 -3.12 -0.55
C ASP A 122 -6.79 -4.27 0.08
N PRO A 123 -6.83 -4.40 1.43
CA PRO A 123 -6.03 -5.38 2.15
C PRO A 123 -6.41 -6.82 1.78
N LEU A 124 -7.68 -7.09 1.44
CA LEU A 124 -8.12 -8.41 1.02
C LEU A 124 -7.50 -8.80 -0.33
N LYS A 125 -7.55 -7.89 -1.33
CA LYS A 125 -6.92 -8.13 -2.63
C LYS A 125 -5.44 -8.45 -2.49
N MET A 126 -4.73 -7.68 -1.64
CA MET A 126 -3.30 -7.91 -1.40
C MET A 126 -3.00 -9.16 -0.56
N ALA A 127 -3.88 -9.54 0.37
CA ALA A 127 -3.73 -10.77 1.13
C ALA A 127 -3.88 -12.00 0.23
N GLN A 128 -4.88 -12.00 -0.66
CA GLN A 128 -5.06 -13.03 -1.70
C GLN A 128 -3.89 -13.07 -2.68
N TYR A 129 -3.42 -11.91 -3.16
CA TYR A 129 -2.24 -11.80 -4.04
C TYR A 129 -1.02 -12.48 -3.43
N ARG A 130 -0.70 -12.13 -2.18
CA ARG A 130 0.40 -12.75 -1.43
C ARG A 130 0.16 -14.23 -1.16
N ALA A 131 -1.09 -14.68 -1.01
CA ALA A 131 -1.44 -16.09 -0.81
C ALA A 131 -1.09 -16.94 -2.03
N ILE A 132 -1.47 -16.49 -3.22
CA ILE A 132 -1.12 -17.15 -4.48
C ILE A 132 0.40 -17.18 -4.65
N GLN A 133 1.08 -16.05 -4.40
CA GLN A 133 2.55 -15.99 -4.46
C GLN A 133 3.21 -16.94 -3.46
N ARG A 134 2.71 -17.07 -2.23
CA ARG A 134 3.26 -17.98 -1.21
C ARG A 134 3.24 -19.42 -1.68
N ALA A 135 2.12 -19.90 -2.25
CA ALA A 135 2.04 -21.25 -2.79
C ALA A 135 3.11 -21.48 -3.88
N TRP A 136 3.22 -20.55 -4.83
CA TRP A 136 4.18 -20.64 -5.91
C TRP A 136 5.64 -20.58 -5.43
N VAL A 137 5.99 -19.63 -4.56
CA VAL A 137 7.34 -19.47 -4.00
C VAL A 137 7.74 -20.69 -3.18
N ARG A 138 6.84 -21.25 -2.36
CA ARG A 138 7.12 -22.49 -1.61
C ARG A 138 7.38 -23.66 -2.57
N CYS A 139 6.58 -23.78 -3.62
CA CYS A 139 6.78 -24.82 -4.62
C CYS A 139 8.14 -24.67 -5.35
N ARG A 140 8.52 -23.44 -5.71
CA ARG A 140 9.85 -23.15 -6.28
C ARG A 140 10.97 -23.49 -5.31
N ALA A 141 10.83 -23.14 -4.03
CA ALA A 141 11.83 -23.42 -3.00
C ALA A 141 12.05 -24.93 -2.79
N ARG A 142 11.04 -25.76 -3.10
CA ARG A 142 11.15 -27.22 -3.09
C ARG A 142 11.81 -27.79 -4.37
N GLY A 143 12.17 -26.94 -5.34
CA GLY A 143 12.85 -27.34 -6.57
C GLY A 143 11.94 -28.10 -7.54
N GLU A 144 10.62 -27.95 -7.43
CA GLU A 144 9.67 -28.71 -8.23
C GLU A 144 9.54 -28.15 -9.67
N PRO A 145 9.80 -28.94 -10.73
CA PRO A 145 9.77 -28.45 -12.11
C PRO A 145 8.42 -27.86 -12.55
N ARG A 146 7.31 -28.36 -11.98
CA ARG A 146 5.96 -27.86 -12.21
C ARG A 146 5.73 -26.39 -11.80
N CYS A 147 6.68 -25.78 -11.10
CA CYS A 147 6.58 -24.40 -10.62
C CYS A 147 7.64 -23.49 -11.27
N ALA A 148 8.32 -23.99 -12.31
CA ALA A 148 9.30 -23.23 -13.06
C ALA A 148 8.66 -22.10 -13.88
N ASP A 149 9.42 -21.03 -14.12
CA ASP A 149 8.97 -19.85 -14.89
C ASP A 149 8.68 -20.19 -16.37
N SER A 150 9.15 -21.35 -16.85
CA SER A 150 8.90 -21.87 -18.19
C SER A 150 7.61 -22.69 -18.30
N ASP A 151 6.96 -23.02 -17.18
CA ASP A 151 5.70 -23.76 -17.20
C ASP A 151 4.56 -22.87 -17.73
N PRO A 152 3.81 -23.29 -18.78
CA PRO A 152 2.77 -22.45 -19.38
C PRO A 152 1.64 -22.06 -18.41
N ALA A 153 1.26 -22.94 -17.48
CA ALA A 153 0.23 -22.64 -16.49
C ALA A 153 0.75 -21.61 -15.47
N VAL A 154 2.00 -21.72 -15.06
CA VAL A 154 2.67 -20.73 -14.20
C VAL A 154 2.79 -19.38 -14.91
N GLN A 155 3.15 -19.36 -16.20
CA GLN A 155 3.20 -18.13 -16.99
C GLN A 155 1.82 -17.45 -17.08
N ASN A 156 0.76 -18.22 -17.28
CA ASN A 156 -0.60 -17.69 -17.36
C ASN A 156 -1.07 -17.15 -15.99
N MET A 157 -0.83 -17.90 -14.90
CA MET A 157 -1.09 -17.42 -13.54
C MET A 157 -0.33 -16.12 -13.25
N THR A 158 0.97 -16.08 -13.53
CA THR A 158 1.82 -14.91 -13.24
C THR A 158 1.47 -13.70 -14.11
N PHE A 159 0.98 -13.91 -15.34
CA PHE A 159 0.44 -12.84 -16.18
C PHE A 159 -0.74 -12.13 -15.52
N PHE A 160 -1.70 -12.86 -14.93
CA PHE A 160 -2.79 -12.26 -14.17
C PHE A 160 -2.31 -11.63 -12.86
N LEU A 161 -1.37 -12.28 -12.17
CA LEU A 161 -0.79 -11.72 -10.94
C LEU A 161 -0.12 -10.36 -11.16
N MET A 162 0.53 -10.16 -12.29
CA MET A 162 1.16 -8.89 -12.65
C MET A 162 0.17 -7.72 -12.70
N LYS A 163 -1.12 -7.97 -13.01
CA LYS A 163 -2.15 -6.93 -13.08
C LYS A 163 -2.52 -6.36 -11.71
N ILE A 164 -2.31 -7.11 -10.64
CA ILE A 164 -2.80 -6.74 -9.31
C ILE A 164 -2.00 -5.61 -8.68
N ALA A 165 -0.71 -5.50 -9.03
CA ALA A 165 0.24 -4.53 -8.49
C ALA A 165 0.34 -3.23 -9.32
N GLU A 166 -0.54 -3.04 -10.31
CA GLU A 166 -0.72 -1.74 -10.98
C GLU A 166 -1.14 -0.69 -9.95
N HIS A 167 -0.75 0.58 -10.08
CA HIS A 167 -0.85 1.58 -9.00
C HIS A 167 -2.18 2.37 -8.97
N THR A 168 -3.04 2.20 -9.98
CA THR A 168 -4.38 2.81 -10.12
C THR A 168 -5.49 1.85 -9.67
N TRP A 169 -5.98 2.03 -8.45
CA TRP A 169 -6.83 1.04 -7.79
C TRP A 169 -8.30 1.43 -7.87
N GLY A 170 -8.98 0.92 -8.90
CA GLY A 170 -10.39 1.28 -9.12
C GLY A 170 -10.58 2.79 -9.25
N THR A 171 -11.82 3.24 -9.13
CA THR A 171 -12.15 4.66 -9.24
C THR A 171 -11.82 5.39 -7.93
N PRO A 172 -11.12 6.55 -7.95
CA PRO A 172 -10.86 7.33 -6.75
C PRO A 172 -12.16 7.99 -6.24
N GLY A 173 -12.53 7.74 -5.00
CA GLY A 173 -13.84 8.16 -4.45
C GLY A 173 -14.02 9.67 -4.21
N ILE A 174 -12.95 10.47 -4.26
CA ILE A 174 -12.95 11.86 -3.75
C ILE A 174 -13.18 12.91 -4.86
N SER A 175 -13.41 12.47 -6.09
CA SER A 175 -13.80 13.33 -7.22
C SER A 175 -14.31 12.52 -8.41
N GLY A 176 -13.93 11.24 -8.48
CA GLY A 176 -14.44 10.28 -9.45
C GLY A 176 -15.71 9.62 -8.93
N TRP A 177 -16.81 9.78 -9.68
CA TRP A 177 -18.01 8.94 -9.63
C TRP A 177 -18.56 8.56 -8.25
N GLY A 178 -18.21 9.22 -7.13
CA GLY A 178 -18.60 8.81 -5.78
C GLY A 178 -19.07 9.96 -4.88
N LYS A 179 -18.95 11.22 -5.32
CA LYS A 179 -19.30 12.43 -4.53
C LYS A 179 -18.66 12.42 -3.11
N GLY A 180 -17.42 11.95 -2.97
CA GLY A 180 -16.75 11.69 -1.67
C GLY A 180 -16.34 12.91 -0.84
N ASP A 181 -17.01 14.06 -1.03
CA ASP A 181 -16.83 15.27 -0.22
C ASP A 181 -17.95 15.42 0.84
N ASP A 182 -18.93 14.51 0.88
CA ASP A 182 -19.97 14.45 1.90
C ASP A 182 -19.65 13.35 2.94
N TYR A 183 -19.43 13.76 4.18
CA TYR A 183 -19.10 12.86 5.29
C TYR A 183 -20.34 12.43 6.10
N ASN A 184 -21.54 12.80 5.64
CA ASN A 184 -22.78 12.44 6.31
C ASN A 184 -23.15 10.96 6.02
N THR A 185 -23.00 10.12 7.04
CA THR A 185 -23.31 8.68 6.96
C THR A 185 -24.76 8.40 6.58
N THR A 186 -25.72 9.23 7.02
CA THR A 186 -27.14 9.05 6.69
C THR A 186 -27.40 9.29 5.20
N LEU A 187 -26.79 10.33 4.63
CA LEU A 187 -26.88 10.60 3.20
C LEU A 187 -26.15 9.52 2.39
N PHE A 188 -24.97 9.10 2.86
CA PHE A 188 -24.24 8.00 2.24
C PHE A 188 -25.09 6.72 2.17
N HIS A 189 -25.71 6.28 3.26
CA HIS A 189 -26.55 5.07 3.25
C HIS A 189 -27.79 5.20 2.36
N LYS A 190 -28.38 6.40 2.29
CA LYS A 190 -29.48 6.68 1.36
C LYS A 190 -29.03 6.56 -0.10
N ASP A 191 -27.82 7.04 -0.40
CA ASP A 191 -27.32 7.20 -1.75
C ASP A 191 -26.43 6.04 -2.24
N ILE A 192 -26.09 5.07 -1.37
CA ILE A 192 -25.13 3.98 -1.68
C ILE A 192 -25.51 3.15 -2.91
N ALA A 193 -26.80 3.05 -3.22
CA ALA A 193 -27.33 2.34 -4.39
C ALA A 193 -27.32 3.18 -5.67
N ASN A 194 -26.95 4.47 -5.61
CA ASN A 194 -26.86 5.31 -6.79
C ASN A 194 -25.77 4.78 -7.74
N GLU A 195 -25.96 5.03 -9.03
CA GLU A 195 -25.07 4.53 -10.10
C GLU A 195 -23.62 4.93 -9.88
N THR A 196 -23.41 6.16 -9.41
CA THR A 196 -22.13 6.74 -8.99
C THR A 196 -21.40 5.78 -8.01
N PHE A 197 -21.94 5.56 -6.82
CA PHE A 197 -21.34 4.65 -5.83
C PHE A 197 -21.22 3.20 -6.34
N THR A 198 -22.19 2.73 -7.12
CA THR A 198 -22.15 1.37 -7.69
C THR A 198 -21.03 1.20 -8.71
N ARG A 199 -20.79 2.19 -9.59
CA ARG A 199 -19.67 2.19 -10.54
C ARG A 199 -18.34 2.23 -9.82
N ALA A 200 -18.22 3.06 -8.77
CA ALA A 200 -17.03 3.06 -7.93
C ALA A 200 -16.79 1.66 -7.33
N ALA A 201 -17.76 1.09 -6.61
CA ALA A 201 -17.63 -0.25 -6.02
C ALA A 201 -17.30 -1.34 -7.06
N THR A 202 -17.93 -1.30 -8.23
CA THR A 202 -17.70 -2.27 -9.31
C THR A 202 -16.27 -2.17 -9.85
N SER A 203 -15.72 -0.95 -10.00
CA SER A 203 -14.33 -0.78 -10.44
C SER A 203 -13.31 -1.38 -9.46
N TRP A 204 -13.60 -1.37 -8.15
CA TRP A 204 -12.77 -2.06 -7.15
C TRP A 204 -12.96 -3.58 -7.21
N MET A 205 -14.19 -4.05 -7.44
CA MET A 205 -14.46 -5.47 -7.64
C MET A 205 -13.73 -6.03 -8.85
N GLU A 206 -13.72 -5.30 -9.97
CA GLU A 206 -12.97 -5.66 -11.19
C GLU A 206 -11.49 -5.92 -10.90
N GLN A 207 -10.87 -5.09 -10.06
CA GLN A 207 -9.47 -5.28 -9.67
C GLN A 207 -9.24 -6.58 -8.89
N ARG A 208 -10.21 -7.02 -8.08
CA ARG A 208 -10.11 -8.27 -7.31
C ARG A 208 -10.21 -9.51 -8.17
N ILE A 209 -10.90 -9.43 -9.32
CA ILE A 209 -11.08 -10.56 -10.24
C ILE A 209 -9.73 -11.12 -10.72
N PHE A 210 -8.67 -10.31 -10.82
CA PHE A 210 -7.36 -10.78 -11.23
C PHE A 210 -6.74 -11.83 -10.29
N ASN A 211 -7.06 -11.83 -8.98
CA ASN A 211 -6.66 -12.93 -8.09
C ASN A 211 -7.33 -14.25 -8.48
N GLU A 212 -8.64 -14.20 -8.76
CA GLU A 212 -9.40 -15.37 -9.16
C GLU A 212 -8.98 -15.87 -10.54
N LEU A 213 -8.71 -14.97 -11.50
CA LEU A 213 -8.19 -15.33 -12.81
C LEU A 213 -6.81 -15.99 -12.72
N ALA A 214 -5.94 -15.51 -11.82
CA ALA A 214 -4.66 -16.14 -11.56
C ALA A 214 -4.82 -17.57 -11.01
N ALA A 215 -5.72 -17.78 -10.05
CA ALA A 215 -6.00 -19.12 -9.53
C ALA A 215 -6.59 -20.04 -10.61
N ARG A 216 -7.57 -19.56 -11.37
CA ARG A 216 -8.20 -20.30 -12.47
C ARG A 216 -7.25 -20.65 -13.60
N ALA A 217 -6.26 -19.81 -13.88
CA ALA A 217 -5.24 -20.08 -14.89
C ALA A 217 -4.45 -21.38 -14.61
N LEU A 218 -4.45 -21.87 -13.37
CA LEU A 218 -3.90 -23.18 -13.01
C LEU A 218 -4.93 -24.31 -13.08
N GLU A 219 -6.24 -24.02 -13.07
CA GLU A 219 -7.32 -25.01 -12.99
C GLU A 219 -7.86 -25.36 -14.37
N GLU A 220 -8.01 -24.34 -15.22
CA GLU A 220 -8.66 -24.43 -16.52
C GLU A 220 -8.00 -23.48 -17.54
N GLY A 221 -8.13 -23.82 -18.83
CA GLY A 221 -7.67 -22.98 -19.93
C GLY A 221 -6.79 -23.70 -20.94
N PRO A 222 -6.36 -23.02 -22.01
CA PRO A 222 -5.65 -23.65 -23.12
C PRO A 222 -4.27 -24.21 -22.74
N ALA A 223 -3.69 -23.74 -21.63
CA ALA A 223 -2.41 -24.22 -21.11
C ALA A 223 -2.53 -25.50 -20.27
N VAL A 224 -3.73 -25.91 -19.86
CA VAL A 224 -3.96 -27.05 -18.95
C VAL A 224 -5.10 -27.93 -19.44
N THR A 225 -4.83 -29.22 -19.67
CA THR A 225 -5.86 -30.22 -20.02
C THR A 225 -6.52 -30.85 -18.80
N SER A 226 -5.94 -30.63 -17.62
CA SER A 226 -6.43 -31.02 -16.29
C SER A 226 -5.84 -30.05 -15.25
N PRO A 227 -6.48 -29.85 -14.08
CA PRO A 227 -5.99 -28.91 -13.08
C PRO A 227 -4.53 -29.15 -12.71
N HIS A 228 -3.73 -28.10 -12.84
CA HIS A 228 -2.32 -28.11 -12.52
C HIS A 228 -2.12 -28.40 -11.01
N PRO A 229 -1.13 -29.21 -10.59
CA PRO A 229 -0.96 -29.59 -9.18
C PRO A 229 -0.81 -28.41 -8.21
N LEU A 230 -0.28 -27.27 -8.68
CA LEU A 230 -0.17 -26.04 -7.89
C LEU A 230 -1.52 -25.41 -7.54
N ALA A 231 -2.58 -25.66 -8.33
CA ALA A 231 -3.91 -25.08 -8.10
C ALA A 231 -4.44 -25.41 -6.69
N LYS A 232 -4.22 -26.66 -6.23
CA LYS A 232 -4.65 -27.09 -4.89
C LYS A 232 -3.97 -26.28 -3.78
N GLU A 233 -2.66 -26.10 -3.85
CA GLU A 233 -1.90 -25.31 -2.87
C GLU A 233 -2.31 -23.84 -2.89
N VAL A 234 -2.57 -23.29 -4.09
CA VAL A 234 -3.10 -21.92 -4.24
C VAL A 234 -4.47 -21.77 -3.58
N ARG A 235 -5.40 -22.70 -3.82
CA ARG A 235 -6.73 -22.67 -3.19
C ARG A 235 -6.67 -22.89 -1.67
N GLU A 236 -5.72 -23.65 -1.17
CA GLU A 236 -5.48 -23.79 0.27
C GLU A 236 -5.00 -22.47 0.91
N GLU A 237 -4.03 -21.80 0.29
CA GLU A 237 -3.55 -20.49 0.75
C GLU A 237 -4.63 -19.39 0.64
N LEU A 238 -5.47 -19.42 -0.40
CA LEU A 238 -6.59 -18.48 -0.56
C LEU A 238 -7.69 -18.69 0.49
N ARG A 239 -8.09 -19.94 0.76
CA ARG A 239 -9.11 -20.23 1.79
C ARG A 239 -8.69 -19.73 3.17
N ALA A 240 -7.40 -19.79 3.52
CA ALA A 240 -6.90 -19.25 4.79
C ALA A 240 -7.09 -17.72 4.93
N VAL A 241 -7.25 -17.00 3.82
CA VAL A 241 -7.51 -15.56 3.78
C VAL A 241 -9.01 -15.26 3.68
N GLU A 242 -9.76 -16.07 2.93
CA GLU A 242 -11.18 -15.84 2.62
C GLU A 242 -12.11 -16.37 3.72
N GLU A 243 -11.74 -17.49 4.33
CA GLU A 243 -12.52 -18.18 5.36
C GLU A 243 -11.92 -17.89 6.73
N VAL A 244 -12.02 -16.64 7.20
CA VAL A 244 -11.63 -16.25 8.56
C VAL A 244 -12.82 -16.48 9.49
N PRO A 245 -12.84 -17.56 10.30
CA PRO A 245 -13.95 -17.81 11.20
C PRO A 245 -13.99 -16.75 12.31
N THR A 246 -15.18 -16.34 12.71
CA THR A 246 -15.36 -15.58 13.96
C THR A 246 -14.79 -16.39 15.12
N PRO A 247 -13.90 -15.82 15.95
CA PRO A 247 -13.40 -16.51 17.14
C PRO A 247 -14.57 -16.94 18.02
N ILE A 248 -14.69 -18.24 18.29
CA ILE A 248 -15.65 -18.77 19.25
C ILE A 248 -14.91 -18.99 20.55
N ILE A 249 -15.44 -18.48 21.67
CA ILE A 249 -14.94 -18.78 23.01
C ILE A 249 -15.30 -20.23 23.33
N PRO A 250 -14.33 -21.15 23.43
CA PRO A 250 -14.63 -22.53 23.77
C PRO A 250 -15.27 -22.62 25.15
N SER A 251 -16.31 -23.46 25.29
CA SER A 251 -16.97 -23.70 26.58
C SER A 251 -16.06 -24.33 27.64
N SER A 252 -14.88 -24.82 27.24
CA SER A 252 -13.86 -25.37 28.12
C SER A 252 -13.00 -24.30 28.80
N LEU A 253 -13.08 -23.03 28.39
CA LEU A 253 -12.33 -21.96 29.04
C LEU A 253 -12.95 -21.56 30.38
N VAL A 254 -12.08 -21.16 31.30
CA VAL A 254 -12.47 -20.68 32.62
C VAL A 254 -12.33 -19.16 32.65
N GLU A 255 -13.41 -18.47 33.02
CA GLU A 255 -13.38 -17.03 33.21
C GLU A 255 -12.63 -16.67 34.50
N VAL A 256 -11.82 -15.62 34.43
CA VAL A 256 -11.06 -15.07 35.56
C VAL A 256 -11.25 -13.56 35.61
N ALA A 257 -10.97 -12.95 36.77
CA ALA A 257 -11.07 -11.50 36.89
C ALA A 257 -10.08 -10.81 35.91
N PRO A 258 -10.47 -9.72 35.22
CA PRO A 258 -9.60 -8.98 34.31
C PRO A 258 -8.25 -8.53 34.90
N THR A 259 -8.19 -8.33 36.22
CA THR A 259 -6.97 -7.92 36.94
C THR A 259 -6.05 -9.09 37.33
N THR A 260 -6.44 -10.33 37.01
CA THR A 260 -5.71 -11.55 37.42
C THR A 260 -4.31 -11.57 36.80
N ARG A 261 -3.29 -11.82 37.64
CA ARG A 261 -1.95 -12.17 37.17
C ARG A 261 -1.92 -13.63 36.77
N LEU A 262 -1.59 -13.88 35.52
CA LEU A 262 -1.56 -15.21 34.94
C LEU A 262 -0.11 -15.72 34.84
N ARG A 263 0.06 -17.03 34.97
CA ARG A 263 1.30 -17.76 34.69
C ARG A 263 1.01 -18.90 33.72
N ALA A 264 1.60 -18.84 32.54
CA ALA A 264 1.44 -19.88 31.53
C ALA A 264 2.26 -21.12 31.91
N ARG A 265 1.94 -22.28 31.33
CA ARG A 265 2.75 -23.51 31.51
C ARG A 265 4.21 -23.34 31.11
N SER A 266 4.49 -22.45 30.17
CA SER A 266 5.85 -22.07 29.78
C SER A 266 6.63 -21.34 30.88
N GLY A 267 5.98 -20.92 31.97
CA GLY A 267 6.53 -20.08 33.03
C GLY A 267 6.39 -18.57 32.76
N ALA A 268 5.88 -18.18 31.58
CA ALA A 268 5.60 -16.80 31.25
C ALA A 268 4.56 -16.18 32.19
N GLN A 269 4.81 -14.98 32.69
CA GLN A 269 3.86 -14.23 33.51
C GLN A 269 3.21 -13.14 32.67
N LEU A 270 1.89 -13.04 32.76
CA LEU A 270 1.06 -12.15 31.96
C LEU A 270 0.08 -11.38 32.85
N GLN A 271 -0.10 -10.09 32.59
CA GLN A 271 -1.21 -9.30 33.12
C GLN A 271 -1.70 -8.33 32.04
N LEU A 272 -3.01 -8.17 31.94
CA LEU A 272 -3.64 -7.20 31.03
C LEU A 272 -4.04 -5.92 31.78
N GLY A 273 -3.98 -4.79 31.08
CA GLY A 273 -4.54 -3.52 31.51
C GLY A 273 -6.04 -3.44 31.24
N GLN A 274 -6.67 -2.38 31.75
CA GLN A 274 -8.11 -2.14 31.53
C GLN A 274 -8.44 -1.91 30.05
N ASP A 275 -7.47 -1.49 29.24
CA ASP A 275 -7.62 -1.31 27.78
C ASP A 275 -7.22 -2.55 26.97
N GLY A 276 -7.02 -3.70 27.64
CA GLY A 276 -6.58 -4.95 27.01
C GLY A 276 -5.11 -5.02 26.66
N SER A 277 -4.34 -3.94 26.86
CA SER A 277 -2.90 -3.96 26.64
C SER A 277 -2.18 -4.89 27.61
N ILE A 278 -1.04 -5.44 27.21
CA ILE A 278 -0.22 -6.29 28.09
C ILE A 278 0.62 -5.40 28.99
N THR A 279 0.25 -5.30 30.26
CA THR A 279 0.91 -4.46 31.29
C THR A 279 1.94 -5.23 32.10
N THR A 280 2.00 -6.56 31.96
CA THR A 280 3.12 -7.37 32.43
C THR A 280 3.31 -8.50 31.46
N LEU A 281 4.51 -8.62 30.90
CA LEU A 281 4.95 -9.81 30.18
C LEU A 281 6.36 -10.14 30.63
N ASN A 282 6.53 -11.19 31.44
CA ASN A 282 7.84 -11.67 31.86
C ASN A 282 8.05 -13.09 31.34
N LEU A 283 9.01 -13.26 30.44
CA LEU A 283 9.33 -14.53 29.80
C LEU A 283 10.55 -15.17 30.49
N PRO A 284 10.52 -16.47 30.82
CA PRO A 284 11.67 -17.13 31.46
C PRO A 284 12.96 -17.07 30.64
N CYS A 285 12.88 -16.99 29.31
CA CYS A 285 14.07 -16.98 28.46
C CYS A 285 14.92 -15.71 28.53
N CYS A 286 14.26 -14.59 28.82
CA CYS A 286 14.68 -13.32 28.26
C CYS A 286 14.16 -12.12 29.08
N GLY A 287 13.44 -12.35 30.18
CA GLY A 287 13.09 -11.34 31.17
C GLY A 287 11.80 -10.58 30.86
N LEU A 288 11.75 -9.31 31.30
CA LEU A 288 10.59 -8.43 31.21
C LEU A 288 10.49 -7.77 29.83
N TRP A 289 9.37 -7.97 29.14
CA TRP A 289 9.05 -7.42 27.82
C TRP A 289 8.02 -6.30 27.86
N ALA A 290 7.15 -6.29 28.87
CA ALA A 290 6.13 -5.26 29.04
C ALA A 290 5.91 -4.97 30.53
N SER A 291 5.62 -3.69 30.83
CA SER A 291 5.35 -3.16 32.17
C SER A 291 4.16 -2.20 32.12
N ALA A 292 3.69 -1.72 33.28
CA ALA A 292 2.61 -0.74 33.33
C ALA A 292 3.03 0.59 32.69
N GLU A 293 4.31 0.95 32.76
CA GLU A 293 4.90 2.15 32.19
C GLU A 293 5.22 2.00 30.69
N SER A 294 5.28 0.76 30.19
CA SER A 294 5.56 0.45 28.78
C SER A 294 4.77 -0.79 28.37
N PRO A 295 3.44 -0.65 28.20
CA PRO A 295 2.58 -1.76 27.83
C PRO A 295 2.77 -2.16 26.37
N LEU A 296 2.47 -3.42 26.05
CA LEU A 296 2.59 -3.98 24.71
C LEU A 296 1.23 -4.37 24.13
N GLY A 297 1.04 -4.19 22.82
CA GLY A 297 -0.14 -4.72 22.12
C GLY A 297 -1.46 -4.02 22.46
N ALA A 298 -1.43 -2.73 22.81
CA ALA A 298 -2.66 -1.95 23.00
C ALA A 298 -3.44 -1.87 21.68
N TYR A 299 -4.74 -2.15 21.74
CA TYR A 299 -5.66 -1.93 20.63
C TYR A 299 -6.29 -0.54 20.75
N ALA A 300 -6.32 0.21 19.65
CA ALA A 300 -6.98 1.51 19.59
C ALA A 300 -7.60 1.72 18.21
N TYR A 301 -8.69 2.48 18.19
CA TYR A 301 -9.31 2.98 16.97
C TYR A 301 -9.10 4.48 16.92
N GLN A 302 -8.57 5.00 15.82
CA GLN A 302 -8.36 6.43 15.65
C GLN A 302 -9.33 6.97 14.60
N THR A 303 -10.07 8.00 14.98
CA THR A 303 -10.90 8.79 14.07
C THR A 303 -10.14 10.06 13.71
N PHE A 304 -10.31 10.52 12.47
CA PHE A 304 -9.67 11.70 11.92
C PHE A 304 -10.71 12.70 11.44
N ASN A 305 -10.34 13.98 11.37
CA ASN A 305 -11.14 14.99 10.70
C ASN A 305 -10.21 15.96 9.94
N ASP A 306 -10.74 17.08 9.43
CA ASP A 306 -9.99 17.96 8.54
C ASP A 306 -8.83 18.69 9.24
N THR A 307 -8.80 18.69 10.59
CA THR A 307 -7.74 19.33 11.35
C THR A 307 -6.39 18.60 11.23
N GLU A 308 -6.39 17.27 11.08
CA GLU A 308 -5.18 16.50 10.83
C GLU A 308 -4.67 16.63 9.38
N TRP A 309 -5.60 16.75 8.43
CA TRP A 309 -5.25 16.81 7.01
C TRP A 309 -4.71 18.17 6.59
N LYS A 310 -5.17 19.26 7.22
CA LYS A 310 -4.72 20.63 6.90
C LYS A 310 -3.20 20.81 6.96
N PRO A 311 -2.49 20.45 8.06
CA PRO A 311 -1.03 20.53 8.08
C PRO A 311 -0.36 19.66 7.02
N PHE A 312 -0.86 18.44 6.81
CA PHE A 312 -0.35 17.54 5.79
C PHE A 312 -0.46 18.17 4.39
N THR A 313 -1.64 18.65 4.00
CA THR A 313 -1.86 19.31 2.72
C THR A 313 -0.94 20.51 2.54
N TYR A 314 -0.83 21.36 3.57
CA TYR A 314 0.04 22.53 3.50
C TYR A 314 1.50 22.14 3.27
N ALA A 315 1.98 21.04 3.86
CA ALA A 315 3.35 20.58 3.65
C ALA A 315 3.55 19.85 2.31
N TYR A 316 2.51 19.21 1.78
CA TYR A 316 2.62 18.18 0.77
C TYR A 316 2.13 18.59 -0.64
N ILE A 317 1.14 19.47 -0.73
CA ILE A 317 0.55 19.90 -2.01
C ILE A 317 1.24 21.16 -2.53
N ASN A 318 1.56 21.18 -3.83
CA ASN A 318 2.38 22.22 -4.47
C ASN A 318 1.86 23.66 -4.31
N ASP A 319 0.53 23.84 -4.25
CA ASP A 319 -0.11 25.16 -4.12
C ASP A 319 -0.41 25.57 -2.67
N HIS A 320 -0.09 24.69 -1.70
CA HIS A 320 -0.42 24.85 -0.29
C HIS A 320 -1.91 25.13 -0.03
N ALA A 321 -2.77 24.82 -0.98
CA ALA A 321 -4.19 25.13 -0.94
C ALA A 321 -5.00 23.88 -0.58
N MET A 322 -6.15 24.11 0.05
CA MET A 322 -7.06 23.01 0.33
C MET A 322 -7.69 22.51 -0.97
N GLN A 323 -7.37 21.29 -1.35
CA GLN A 323 -7.97 20.58 -2.48
C GLN A 323 -8.88 19.43 -1.99
N ASN A 324 -10.05 19.31 -2.61
CA ASN A 324 -10.89 18.12 -2.49
C ASN A 324 -10.08 16.91 -2.99
N GLY A 325 -10.11 15.80 -2.26
CA GLY A 325 -9.15 14.71 -2.45
C GLY A 325 -8.19 14.55 -1.28
N PHE A 326 -7.54 15.65 -0.89
CA PHE A 326 -6.40 15.60 0.01
C PHE A 326 -6.73 16.09 1.43
N CYS A 327 -7.60 17.09 1.57
CA CYS A 327 -7.75 17.86 2.82
C CYS A 327 -8.96 17.46 3.67
N LYS A 328 -9.78 16.56 3.14
CA LYS A 328 -11.05 16.12 3.70
C LYS A 328 -11.95 17.25 4.27
N PRO A 329 -12.15 18.37 3.55
CA PRO A 329 -12.78 19.57 4.09
C PRO A 329 -14.20 19.31 4.59
N GLY A 330 -14.56 19.86 5.76
CA GLY A 330 -15.92 19.74 6.29
C GLY A 330 -16.20 18.45 7.06
N SER A 331 -15.23 17.52 7.11
CA SER A 331 -15.35 16.29 7.92
C SER A 331 -15.51 16.56 9.42
N ASN A 332 -15.09 17.72 9.94
CA ASN A 332 -15.32 18.12 11.34
C ASN A 332 -16.81 18.19 11.73
N ASN A 333 -17.71 18.34 10.76
CA ASN A 333 -19.15 18.38 11.02
C ASN A 333 -19.72 16.97 11.30
N PHE A 334 -18.95 15.91 11.01
CA PHE A 334 -19.42 14.52 11.03
C PHE A 334 -18.46 13.54 11.73
N SER A 335 -17.19 13.93 11.91
CA SER A 335 -16.14 13.16 12.58
C SER A 335 -15.38 14.03 13.58
N GLU A 336 -14.80 13.41 14.59
CA GLU A 336 -13.87 14.06 15.51
C GLU A 336 -12.50 13.39 15.50
N SER A 337 -11.46 14.17 15.69
CA SER A 337 -10.12 13.64 15.92
C SER A 337 -10.02 13.08 17.33
N ALA A 338 -9.89 11.77 17.45
CA ALA A 338 -9.80 11.10 18.73
C ALA A 338 -9.13 9.74 18.62
N ILE A 339 -8.49 9.32 19.71
CA ILE A 339 -8.04 7.94 19.90
C ILE A 339 -8.98 7.28 20.89
N TRP A 340 -9.69 6.27 20.42
CA TRP A 340 -10.63 5.45 21.17
C TRP A 340 -9.91 4.20 21.66
N ARG A 341 -10.02 3.93 22.96
CA ARG A 341 -9.47 2.72 23.58
C ARG A 341 -10.61 1.86 24.08
N PRO A 342 -10.52 0.53 23.91
CA PRO A 342 -11.53 -0.36 24.44
C PRO A 342 -11.44 -0.49 25.96
N THR A 343 -12.42 -1.18 26.55
CA THR A 343 -12.37 -1.69 27.92
C THR A 343 -12.36 -3.22 27.90
N LEU A 344 -11.54 -3.83 28.75
CA LEU A 344 -11.51 -5.28 28.97
C LEU A 344 -12.73 -5.70 29.78
N GLU A 345 -13.66 -6.40 29.13
CA GLU A 345 -14.90 -6.87 29.75
C GLU A 345 -14.69 -8.23 30.41
N HIS A 346 -14.13 -9.17 29.67
CA HIS A 346 -13.99 -10.56 30.09
C HIS A 346 -12.61 -11.11 29.74
N LEU A 347 -12.13 -12.00 30.60
CA LEU A 347 -10.87 -12.70 30.43
C LEU A 347 -11.07 -14.19 30.70
N TRP A 348 -10.82 -15.02 29.69
CA TRP A 348 -10.87 -16.47 29.80
C TRP A 348 -9.49 -17.09 29.60
N ILE A 349 -9.27 -18.22 30.26
CA ILE A 349 -8.02 -18.97 30.16
C ILE A 349 -8.26 -20.45 29.94
N SER A 350 -7.32 -21.12 29.28
CA SER A 350 -7.32 -22.57 29.20
C SER A 350 -6.79 -23.20 30.50
N GLY A 351 -7.65 -23.87 31.26
CA GLY A 351 -7.27 -24.54 32.50
C GLY A 351 -7.22 -23.61 33.73
N LYS A 352 -6.04 -23.43 34.34
CA LYS A 352 -5.87 -22.69 35.61
C LYS A 352 -4.93 -21.50 35.44
N ALA A 353 -5.13 -20.47 36.25
CA ALA A 353 -4.39 -19.21 36.15
C ALA A 353 -2.87 -19.36 36.32
N ASP A 354 -2.42 -20.41 37.01
CA ASP A 354 -1.01 -20.71 37.26
C ASP A 354 -0.38 -21.70 36.26
N SER A 355 -1.17 -22.22 35.32
CA SER A 355 -0.74 -23.23 34.36
C SER A 355 -1.56 -23.22 33.06
N PHE A 356 -1.86 -22.06 32.48
CA PHE A 356 -2.66 -21.94 31.24
C PHE A 356 -1.81 -22.07 29.96
N ASP A 357 -2.43 -22.39 28.81
CA ASP A 357 -1.76 -22.38 27.49
C ASP A 357 -2.02 -21.09 26.71
N TYR A 358 -3.27 -20.64 26.70
CA TYR A 358 -3.70 -19.43 26.00
C TYR A 358 -4.81 -18.72 26.78
N ALA A 359 -4.90 -17.41 26.60
CA ALA A 359 -5.93 -16.56 27.17
C ALA A 359 -6.72 -15.89 26.05
N VAL A 360 -7.99 -15.63 26.28
CA VAL A 360 -8.89 -14.91 25.38
C VAL A 360 -9.43 -13.71 26.13
N ALA A 361 -9.25 -12.52 25.57
CA ALA A 361 -9.76 -11.27 26.11
C ALA A 361 -10.88 -10.75 25.22
N GLU A 362 -12.04 -10.43 25.80
CA GLU A 362 -13.10 -9.69 25.11
C GLU A 362 -13.01 -8.21 25.49
N LEU A 363 -12.96 -7.39 24.45
CA LEU A 363 -12.77 -5.95 24.54
C LEU A 363 -14.00 -5.24 23.97
N SER A 364 -14.55 -4.27 24.69
CA SER A 364 -15.64 -3.42 24.22
C SER A 364 -15.11 -2.05 23.80
N MET A 365 -15.46 -1.58 22.59
CA MET A 365 -15.15 -0.21 22.19
C MET A 365 -16.15 0.78 22.80
N PRO A 366 -15.75 2.03 23.09
CA PRO A 366 -16.69 3.06 23.51
C PRO A 366 -17.83 3.17 22.50
N ARG A 367 -19.07 3.22 23.00
CA ARG A 367 -20.28 3.26 22.16
C ARG A 367 -20.23 4.32 21.05
N LYS A 368 -19.70 5.50 21.37
CA LYS A 368 -19.52 6.59 20.41
C LYS A 368 -18.58 6.20 19.25
N ALA A 369 -17.50 5.48 19.55
CA ALA A 369 -16.56 4.97 18.55
C ALA A 369 -17.17 3.91 17.64
N SER A 370 -18.04 3.03 18.18
CA SER A 370 -18.58 1.88 17.44
C SER A 370 -19.92 2.15 16.74
N GLU A 371 -20.70 3.11 17.22
CA GLU A 371 -22.04 3.39 16.68
C GLU A 371 -22.13 4.71 15.91
N SER A 372 -21.19 5.65 16.13
CA SER A 372 -21.24 6.99 15.51
C SER A 372 -20.20 7.21 14.43
N TYR A 373 -19.06 6.50 14.46
CA TYR A 373 -17.91 6.71 13.57
C TYR A 373 -17.50 5.46 12.81
#